data_AF-A0A969W793-F1
#
_entry.id   AF-A0A969W793-F1
#
_cell.length_a   1.000
_cell.length_b   1.000
_cell.length_c   1.000
_cell.angle_alpha   90.00
_cell.angle_beta   90.00
_cell.angle_gamma   90.00
#
_symmetry.space_group_name_H-M   'P 1'
#
loop_
_entity.id
_entity.type
_entity.pdbx_description
1 polymer ?
#
loop_
_entity_poly.entity_id
_entity_poly.type
_entity_poly.pdbx_seq_one_letter_code
_entity_poly.pdbx_strand_id
1 'polypeptide(L)'
;MDAWKHLTVLSLAVAGVACSSSDPASTSGKLATEIPVTREACTPFGDTPRPVETVLDNVWGATCIGGGGQSMDDWDDPDGNSRQACLYEPAAASDTHKLPLVIYFHPSLVGVDITLAVSNIRSQLDTADLTGDPDRPGFILLAPYGRVTERYYPLPDNAGSPGWDNWYRQLEPDVAARTVNGISYPENVDAATVDHYVQEVIDSGKVDTRRIYVMGWSNGSAMGILYSLNRPMVAATAVYSSPDPLAAFNDPCEQTPVAGAPTDDTQLQVLNPSVPIYQIHNACDIAGLCPNTLRMRDRLIAAGVPFTNQTIDNLKQSADACEDICGTDPNAVPASLTDPLGYLQDLPGYTLGTTNHLTWPFGWTDQMFTFLREHPKD
;
A
#
# COMPACT_ATOMS: atom_id res chain seq x y z
N MET A 1 -29.80 -9.95 -9.85
CA MET A 1 -28.92 -10.71 -10.78
C MET A 1 -29.10 -10.12 -12.17
N ASP A 2 -28.45 -8.98 -12.48
CA ASP A 2 -28.26 -8.44 -13.85
C ASP A 2 -27.64 -7.01 -13.78
N ALA A 3 -26.46 -6.88 -13.15
CA ALA A 3 -25.70 -5.63 -13.14
C ALA A 3 -24.23 -5.80 -13.58
N TRP A 4 -23.90 -6.93 -14.19
CA TRP A 4 -22.51 -7.36 -14.46
C TRP A 4 -22.16 -7.41 -15.96
N LYS A 5 -22.74 -6.53 -16.79
CA LYS A 5 -22.50 -6.58 -18.25
C LYS A 5 -21.73 -5.42 -18.86
N HIS A 6 -21.41 -4.35 -18.13
CA HIS A 6 -20.67 -3.23 -18.73
C HIS A 6 -19.66 -2.62 -17.75
N LEU A 7 -18.60 -3.35 -17.44
CA LEU A 7 -17.34 -2.74 -17.02
C LEU A 7 -16.31 -3.06 -18.08
N THR A 8 -16.27 -2.22 -19.12
CA THR A 8 -15.16 -2.22 -20.07
C THR A 8 -13.95 -1.73 -19.28
N VAL A 9 -13.10 -2.67 -18.85
CA VAL A 9 -11.76 -2.37 -18.35
C VAL A 9 -11.07 -1.53 -19.40
N LEU A 10 -10.79 -0.27 -19.08
CA LEU A 10 -10.02 0.62 -19.93
C LEU A 10 -8.58 0.12 -19.87
N SER A 11 -8.26 -0.91 -20.66
CA SER A 11 -6.88 -1.26 -20.96
C SER A 11 -6.30 -0.09 -21.72
N LEU A 12 -5.56 0.78 -21.02
CA LEU A 12 -4.64 1.72 -21.67
C LEU A 12 -3.52 0.90 -22.31
N ALA A 13 -3.82 0.34 -23.48
CA ALA A 13 -2.83 -0.10 -24.43
C ALA A 13 -2.16 1.18 -24.96
N VAL A 14 -0.97 1.49 -24.46
CA VAL A 14 -0.07 2.43 -25.11
C VAL A 14 0.40 1.77 -26.41
N ALA A 15 -0.41 1.90 -27.46
CA ALA A 15 -0.04 1.49 -28.80
C ALA A 15 1.03 2.45 -29.32
N GLY A 16 2.25 1.92 -29.51
CA GLY A 16 3.34 2.64 -30.13
C GLY A 16 2.95 3.13 -31.53
N VAL A 17 2.98 4.45 -31.71
CA VAL A 17 2.92 5.07 -33.03
C VAL A 17 4.29 4.92 -33.67
N ALA A 18 4.44 3.92 -34.52
CA ALA A 18 5.55 3.82 -35.46
C ALA A 18 5.24 4.70 -36.68
N CYS A 19 5.95 5.83 -36.82
CA CYS A 19 6.01 6.60 -38.06
C CYS A 19 7.46 6.75 -38.52
N SER A 20 7.68 6.42 -39.79
CA SER A 20 8.95 6.38 -40.50
C SER A 20 9.45 7.76 -40.92
N SER A 21 10.74 8.01 -40.65
CA SER A 21 11.76 8.76 -41.42
C SER A 21 11.53 10.22 -41.83
N SER A 22 12.25 11.15 -41.16
CA SER A 22 13.30 12.02 -41.78
C SER A 22 14.00 12.87 -40.70
N ASP A 23 15.34 12.78 -40.63
CA ASP A 23 16.27 13.55 -39.78
C ASP A 23 16.22 15.08 -40.07
N PRO A 24 16.54 16.00 -39.12
CA PRO A 24 17.77 15.97 -38.32
C PRO A 24 17.71 16.47 -36.85
N ALA A 25 18.70 16.05 -36.07
CA ALA A 25 19.24 16.72 -34.88
C ALA A 25 18.22 17.34 -33.91
N SER A 26 17.63 16.50 -33.06
CA SER A 26 16.99 16.91 -31.82
C SER A 26 17.56 16.05 -30.71
N THR A 27 18.06 16.68 -29.66
CA THR A 27 18.47 16.05 -28.40
C THR A 27 17.29 15.28 -27.83
N SER A 28 17.23 13.99 -28.13
CA SER A 28 16.35 13.05 -27.48
C SER A 28 16.68 13.03 -26.00
N GLY A 29 15.83 13.67 -25.21
CA GLY A 29 15.77 13.43 -23.78
C GLY A 29 15.58 11.94 -23.58
N LYS A 30 16.60 11.28 -23.02
CA LYS A 30 16.42 9.93 -22.48
C LYS A 30 15.27 10.03 -21.49
N LEU A 31 14.16 9.33 -21.74
CA LEU A 31 13.27 8.91 -20.67
C LEU A 31 14.18 8.22 -19.65
N ALA A 32 14.33 8.80 -18.46
CA ALA A 32 15.14 8.23 -17.40
C ALA A 32 14.48 6.91 -17.02
N THR A 33 14.99 5.80 -17.56
CA THR A 33 14.38 4.47 -17.41
C THR A 33 14.59 3.87 -16.04
N GLU A 34 15.48 4.41 -15.22
CA GLU A 34 15.72 4.00 -13.85
C GLU A 34 16.21 5.24 -13.10
N ILE A 35 15.71 5.50 -11.90
CA ILE A 35 16.35 6.47 -10.99
C ILE A 35 17.61 5.75 -10.48
N PRO A 36 18.83 6.16 -10.88
CA PRO A 36 20.03 5.48 -10.43
C PRO A 36 20.32 5.94 -9.00
N VAL A 37 20.03 5.07 -8.04
CA VAL A 37 20.42 5.29 -6.65
C VAL A 37 21.43 4.21 -6.34
N THR A 38 22.66 4.64 -6.06
CA THR A 38 23.65 3.75 -5.50
C THR A 38 23.42 3.69 -3.99
N ARG A 39 23.85 2.61 -3.34
CA ARG A 39 23.79 2.47 -1.86
C ARG A 39 24.41 3.66 -1.11
N GLU A 40 25.31 4.40 -1.77
CA GLU A 40 25.93 5.62 -1.25
C GLU A 40 24.95 6.79 -1.05
N ALA A 41 23.79 6.77 -1.72
CA ALA A 41 22.74 7.78 -1.60
C ALA A 41 21.68 7.42 -0.54
N CYS A 42 21.78 6.24 0.07
CA CYS A 42 20.83 5.80 1.10
C CYS A 42 21.04 6.53 2.43
N THR A 43 19.93 6.72 3.14
CA THR A 43 19.86 7.28 4.48
C THR A 43 19.62 6.17 5.51
N PRO A 44 19.71 6.47 6.82
CA PRO A 44 19.28 5.56 7.88
C PRO A 44 17.79 5.16 7.80
N PHE A 45 17.02 5.80 6.91
CA PHE A 45 15.60 5.57 6.70
C PHE A 45 15.29 5.21 5.24
N GLY A 46 16.22 4.61 4.52
CA GLY A 46 16.02 4.26 3.12
C GLY A 46 16.34 5.43 2.19
N ASP A 47 15.52 5.63 1.17
CA ASP A 47 15.70 6.73 0.20
C ASP A 47 15.41 8.11 0.81
N THR A 48 15.72 9.19 0.10
CA THR A 48 15.26 10.53 0.48
C THR A 48 13.76 10.69 0.18
N PRO A 49 13.02 11.50 0.98
CA PRO A 49 11.60 11.78 0.73
C PRO A 49 11.34 12.25 -0.69
N ARG A 50 10.27 11.76 -1.30
CA ARG A 50 9.89 12.17 -2.66
C ARG A 50 9.04 13.45 -2.68
N PRO A 51 9.33 14.43 -3.54
CA PRO A 51 8.46 15.60 -3.68
C PRO A 51 7.13 15.24 -4.35
N VAL A 52 6.08 16.01 -4.05
CA VAL A 52 4.77 15.89 -4.71
C VAL A 52 4.81 16.54 -6.09
N GLU A 53 4.23 15.86 -7.08
CA GLU A 53 3.91 16.43 -8.39
C GLU A 53 2.57 17.18 -8.34
N THR A 54 2.58 18.36 -7.72
CA THR A 54 1.37 19.12 -7.31
C THR A 54 0.34 19.33 -8.43
N VAL A 55 0.77 19.53 -9.67
CA VAL A 55 -0.15 19.71 -10.81
C VAL A 55 -0.94 18.44 -11.09
N LEU A 56 -0.29 17.29 -11.06
CA LEU A 56 -0.96 16.01 -11.29
C LEU A 56 -1.75 15.58 -10.06
N ASP A 57 -1.23 15.83 -8.87
CA ASP A 57 -1.88 15.46 -7.61
C ASP A 57 -3.30 16.07 -7.50
N ASN A 58 -3.43 17.35 -7.85
CA ASN A 58 -4.71 18.05 -7.91
C ASN A 58 -5.73 17.47 -8.92
N VAL A 59 -5.25 16.77 -9.97
CA VAL A 59 -6.13 16.15 -10.98
C VAL A 59 -6.64 14.80 -10.51
N TRP A 60 -5.84 14.06 -9.75
CA TRP A 60 -6.11 12.68 -9.34
C TRP A 60 -6.78 12.57 -7.96
N GLY A 61 -6.94 13.69 -7.26
CA GLY A 61 -7.46 13.78 -5.90
C GLY A 61 -8.75 12.97 -5.64
N ALA A 62 -8.93 12.58 -4.38
CA ALA A 62 -10.07 11.79 -3.95
C ALA A 62 -11.37 12.60 -4.01
N THR A 63 -12.39 12.06 -4.68
CA THR A 63 -13.71 12.71 -4.78
C THR A 63 -14.62 12.35 -3.62
N CYS A 64 -14.47 11.15 -3.05
CA CYS A 64 -15.32 10.58 -2.00
C CYS A 64 -16.81 10.40 -2.39
N ILE A 65 -17.20 10.71 -3.64
CA ILE A 65 -18.58 10.73 -4.13
C ILE A 65 -19.14 9.30 -4.28
N GLY A 66 -18.27 8.31 -4.44
CA GLY A 66 -18.67 6.91 -4.53
C GLY A 66 -19.12 6.34 -3.19
N GLY A 67 -20.42 6.09 -3.01
CA GLY A 67 -20.95 5.21 -1.97
C GLY A 67 -21.10 5.79 -0.57
N GLY A 68 -21.35 7.10 -0.47
CA GLY A 68 -21.74 7.75 0.79
C GLY A 68 -20.58 8.27 1.65
N GLY A 69 -19.38 8.38 1.07
CA GLY A 69 -18.24 8.97 1.75
C GLY A 69 -18.34 10.49 1.85
N GLN A 70 -17.58 11.06 2.79
CA GLN A 70 -17.39 12.50 2.96
C GLN A 70 -15.90 12.79 2.88
N SER A 71 -15.55 13.91 2.23
CA SER A 71 -14.18 14.43 2.34
C SER A 71 -13.93 14.89 3.77
N MET A 72 -12.75 14.54 4.29
CA MET A 72 -12.24 15.10 5.54
C MET A 72 -11.90 16.58 5.36
N ASP A 73 -11.73 17.30 6.48
CA ASP A 73 -11.33 18.71 6.45
C ASP A 73 -10.00 18.89 5.69
N ASP A 74 -9.86 20.02 5.00
CA ASP A 74 -8.64 20.34 4.26
C ASP A 74 -7.44 20.44 5.22
N TRP A 75 -6.37 19.71 4.92
CA TRP A 75 -5.11 19.75 5.67
C TRP A 75 -3.92 19.92 4.75
N ASP A 76 -3.00 20.81 5.13
CA ASP A 76 -1.71 20.95 4.47
C ASP A 76 -0.65 20.18 5.25
N ASP A 77 0.13 19.34 4.56
CA ASP A 77 1.23 18.60 5.15
C ASP A 77 2.39 19.53 5.58
N PRO A 78 3.39 19.04 6.33
CA PRO A 78 4.54 19.84 6.73
C PRO A 78 5.34 20.47 5.58
N ASP A 79 5.19 19.95 4.35
CA ASP A 79 5.80 20.48 3.14
C ASP A 79 4.90 21.52 2.42
N GLY A 80 3.70 21.76 2.94
CA GLY A 80 2.73 22.72 2.43
C GLY A 80 1.87 22.19 1.27
N ASN A 81 1.78 20.88 1.10
CA ASN A 81 0.91 20.27 0.09
C ASN A 81 -0.45 19.93 0.69
N SER A 82 -1.52 20.28 -0.02
CA SER A 82 -2.87 19.88 0.37
C SER A 82 -3.01 18.36 0.33
N ARG A 83 -3.66 17.81 1.35
CA ARG A 83 -3.89 16.38 1.52
C ARG A 83 -5.38 16.13 1.57
N GLN A 84 -5.76 14.90 1.27
CA GLN A 84 -7.15 14.50 1.17
C GLN A 84 -7.37 13.14 1.82
N ALA A 85 -8.56 12.93 2.35
CA ALA A 85 -9.02 11.64 2.82
C ALA A 85 -10.54 11.53 2.67
N CYS A 86 -11.02 10.30 2.49
CA CYS A 86 -12.44 9.99 2.52
C CYS A 86 -12.79 9.28 3.82
N LEU A 87 -13.85 9.74 4.48
CA LEU A 87 -14.45 9.09 5.63
C LEU A 87 -15.81 8.49 5.26
N TYR A 88 -16.00 7.23 5.59
CA TYR A 88 -17.27 6.53 5.49
C TYR A 88 -17.70 6.10 6.89
N GLU A 89 -18.71 6.78 7.40
CA GLU A 89 -19.21 6.57 8.76
C GLU A 89 -20.61 5.94 8.70
N PRO A 90 -20.78 4.69 9.17
CA PRO A 90 -22.10 4.08 9.32
C PRO A 90 -22.99 4.90 10.25
N ALA A 91 -24.29 4.97 9.96
CA ALA A 91 -25.25 5.68 10.82
C ALA A 91 -25.35 5.13 12.26
N ALA A 92 -24.89 3.89 12.47
CA ALA A 92 -24.82 3.28 13.79
C ALA A 92 -23.68 3.85 14.67
N ALA A 93 -22.65 4.48 14.08
CA ALA A 93 -21.54 5.05 14.81
C ALA A 93 -21.99 6.22 15.69
N SER A 94 -21.76 6.12 17.00
CA SER A 94 -22.07 7.19 17.96
C SER A 94 -21.17 7.13 19.18
N ASP A 95 -21.27 8.13 20.05
CA ASP A 95 -20.54 8.20 21.33
C ASP A 95 -20.90 7.05 22.29
N THR A 96 -22.12 6.54 22.21
CA THR A 96 -22.65 5.40 22.98
C THR A 96 -22.58 4.08 22.22
N HIS A 97 -22.33 4.12 20.91
CA HIS A 97 -22.13 2.97 20.04
C HIS A 97 -20.86 3.17 19.20
N LYS A 98 -19.71 3.02 19.87
CA LYS A 98 -18.41 3.16 19.23
C LYS A 98 -18.14 1.98 18.30
N LEU A 99 -17.66 2.27 17.10
CA LEU A 99 -17.33 1.26 16.10
C LEU A 99 -15.81 1.17 15.87
N PRO A 100 -15.31 0.01 15.41
CA PRO A 100 -13.94 -0.14 14.94
C PRO A 100 -13.62 0.87 13.82
N LEU A 101 -12.37 1.28 13.73
CA LEU A 101 -11.85 2.08 12.63
C LEU A 101 -11.01 1.19 11.72
N VAL A 102 -11.28 1.18 10.42
CA VAL A 102 -10.43 0.58 9.39
C VAL A 102 -9.79 1.72 8.59
N ILE A 103 -8.46 1.76 8.57
CA ILE A 103 -7.67 2.64 7.72
C ILE A 103 -7.34 1.88 6.44
N TYR A 104 -7.78 2.37 5.28
CA TYR A 104 -7.56 1.71 4.00
C TYR A 104 -6.58 2.49 3.12
N PHE A 105 -5.49 1.83 2.76
CA PHE A 105 -4.47 2.34 1.84
C PHE A 105 -4.69 1.77 0.43
N HIS A 106 -5.04 2.64 -0.51
CA HIS A 106 -5.26 2.27 -1.90
C HIS A 106 -3.93 1.86 -2.60
N PRO A 107 -3.98 1.00 -3.63
CA PRO A 107 -2.80 0.67 -4.44
C PRO A 107 -2.32 1.89 -5.23
N SER A 108 -1.14 1.79 -5.83
CA SER A 108 -0.66 2.79 -6.77
C SER A 108 -1.50 2.80 -8.06
N LEU A 109 -1.29 3.81 -8.92
CA LEU A 109 -1.97 4.05 -10.21
C LEU A 109 -3.45 4.48 -10.12
N VAL A 110 -4.15 4.08 -9.05
CA VAL A 110 -5.58 4.33 -8.89
C VAL A 110 -5.88 4.78 -7.46
N GLY A 111 -6.66 5.86 -7.33
CA GLY A 111 -7.02 6.42 -6.04
C GLY A 111 -8.09 5.64 -5.27
N VAL A 112 -8.50 6.23 -4.16
CA VAL A 112 -9.48 5.68 -3.20
C VAL A 112 -10.80 5.27 -3.87
N ASP A 113 -11.41 6.16 -4.66
CA ASP A 113 -12.76 5.96 -5.20
C ASP A 113 -12.88 4.69 -6.06
N ILE A 114 -11.94 4.50 -6.97
CA ILE A 114 -11.94 3.35 -7.89
C ILE A 114 -11.71 2.07 -7.11
N THR A 115 -10.75 2.08 -6.18
CA THR A 115 -10.28 0.87 -5.49
C THR A 115 -11.31 0.36 -4.48
N LEU A 116 -12.02 1.27 -3.82
CA LEU A 116 -13.19 0.92 -3.01
C LEU A 116 -14.41 0.49 -3.85
N ALA A 117 -14.53 0.95 -5.09
CA ALA A 117 -15.61 0.53 -5.99
C ALA A 117 -15.40 -0.88 -6.57
N VAL A 118 -14.14 -1.33 -6.72
CA VAL A 118 -13.78 -2.65 -7.28
C VAL A 118 -13.41 -3.68 -6.21
N SER A 119 -13.51 -3.33 -4.93
CA SER A 119 -13.46 -4.25 -3.79
C SER A 119 -14.85 -4.39 -3.16
N ASN A 120 -14.97 -5.23 -2.13
CA ASN A 120 -16.18 -5.35 -1.31
C ASN A 120 -16.03 -4.77 0.11
N ILE A 121 -14.96 -4.02 0.39
CA ILE A 121 -14.75 -3.41 1.71
C ILE A 121 -15.90 -2.45 2.04
N ARG A 122 -16.20 -1.52 1.13
CA ARG A 122 -17.27 -0.52 1.35
C ARG A 122 -18.65 -1.14 1.48
N SER A 123 -18.94 -2.23 0.74
CA SER A 123 -20.25 -2.91 0.84
C SER A 123 -20.48 -3.61 2.18
N GLN A 124 -19.46 -3.68 3.04
CA GLN A 124 -19.49 -4.38 4.32
C GLN A 124 -19.51 -3.43 5.52
N LEU A 125 -19.54 -2.10 5.29
CA LEU A 125 -19.50 -1.06 6.31
C LEU A 125 -20.53 -1.25 7.43
N ASP A 126 -21.73 -1.71 7.09
CA ASP A 126 -22.85 -1.89 8.04
C ASP A 126 -23.01 -3.34 8.52
N THR A 127 -22.32 -4.31 7.90
CA THR A 127 -22.63 -5.75 8.06
C THR A 127 -21.49 -6.59 8.59
N ALA A 128 -20.23 -6.18 8.41
CA ALA A 128 -19.11 -6.93 8.95
C ALA A 128 -19.05 -6.81 10.48
N ASP A 129 -18.99 -7.93 11.18
CA ASP A 129 -18.71 -7.93 12.62
C ASP A 129 -17.20 -7.72 12.83
N LEU A 130 -16.79 -6.47 13.09
CA LEU A 130 -15.43 -6.15 13.55
C LEU A 130 -15.37 -5.83 15.05
N THR A 131 -16.53 -5.74 15.71
CA THR A 131 -16.65 -5.44 17.15
C THR A 131 -16.45 -6.69 18.01
N GLY A 132 -16.66 -7.89 17.46
CA GLY A 132 -16.80 -9.12 18.26
C GLY A 132 -18.20 -9.28 18.85
N ASP A 133 -19.14 -8.45 18.42
CA ASP A 133 -20.52 -8.40 18.89
C ASP A 133 -21.45 -8.42 17.67
N PRO A 134 -22.09 -9.56 17.36
CA PRO A 134 -22.92 -9.70 16.17
C PRO A 134 -24.15 -8.79 16.18
N ASP A 135 -24.55 -8.26 17.36
CA ASP A 135 -25.65 -7.30 17.48
C ASP A 135 -25.18 -5.85 17.24
N ARG A 136 -23.86 -5.64 17.07
CA ARG A 136 -23.23 -4.35 16.76
C ARG A 136 -22.27 -4.49 15.57
N PRO A 137 -22.77 -4.86 14.38
CA PRO A 137 -21.94 -4.96 13.20
C PRO A 137 -21.51 -3.57 12.71
N GLY A 138 -20.48 -3.58 11.88
CA GLY A 138 -20.01 -2.45 11.11
C GLY A 138 -18.68 -1.88 11.60
N PHE A 139 -18.18 -0.92 10.82
CA PHE A 139 -16.93 -0.22 11.09
C PHE A 139 -16.91 1.13 10.38
N ILE A 140 -16.18 2.09 10.96
CA ILE A 140 -15.83 3.35 10.32
C ILE A 140 -14.67 3.08 9.37
N LEU A 141 -14.73 3.59 8.14
CA LEU A 141 -13.65 3.46 7.16
C LEU A 141 -13.04 4.83 6.88
N LEU A 142 -11.76 4.98 7.18
CA LEU A 142 -10.94 6.11 6.77
C LEU A 142 -10.07 5.66 5.60
N ALA A 143 -10.12 6.37 4.48
CA ALA A 143 -9.31 6.08 3.30
C ALA A 143 -8.53 7.34 2.89
N PRO A 144 -7.32 7.54 3.45
CA PRO A 144 -6.45 8.65 3.06
C PRO A 144 -5.98 8.48 1.62
N TYR A 145 -5.74 9.61 0.94
CA TYR A 145 -5.27 9.65 -0.42
C TYR A 145 -3.74 9.77 -0.47
N GLY A 146 -3.11 8.80 -1.13
CA GLY A 146 -1.70 8.82 -1.48
C GLY A 146 -1.42 9.83 -2.58
N ARG A 147 -0.21 10.36 -2.60
CA ARG A 147 0.22 11.49 -3.43
C ARG A 147 0.81 11.02 -4.76
N VAL A 148 0.73 11.89 -5.76
CA VAL A 148 1.46 11.72 -7.02
C VAL A 148 2.92 12.08 -6.81
N THR A 149 3.77 11.07 -6.88
CA THR A 149 5.22 11.15 -6.66
C THR A 149 5.97 10.27 -7.64
N GLU A 150 7.26 10.53 -7.83
CA GLU A 150 8.18 9.57 -8.44
C GLU A 150 8.45 8.40 -7.47
N ARG A 151 8.47 7.17 -7.99
CA ARG A 151 8.57 5.92 -7.22
C ARG A 151 9.49 4.91 -7.92
N TYR A 152 10.07 3.99 -7.16
CA TYR A 152 10.96 2.94 -7.71
C TYR A 152 10.20 1.70 -8.20
N TYR A 153 9.02 1.91 -8.77
CA TYR A 153 8.33 0.85 -9.50
C TYR A 153 8.80 0.79 -10.96
N PRO A 154 8.49 -0.28 -11.68
CA PRO A 154 8.52 -0.27 -13.14
C PRO A 154 7.54 0.73 -13.75
N LEU A 155 7.83 1.23 -14.95
CA LEU A 155 6.83 1.92 -15.79
C LEU A 155 5.57 1.05 -15.97
N PRO A 156 4.36 1.64 -15.92
CA PRO A 156 4.05 3.07 -15.80
C PRO A 156 3.95 3.59 -14.35
N ASP A 157 4.27 2.76 -13.36
CA ASP A 157 4.01 3.06 -11.95
C ASP A 157 5.14 3.85 -11.25
N ASN A 158 6.19 4.17 -12.00
CA ASN A 158 7.33 4.92 -11.51
C ASN A 158 7.08 6.43 -11.42
N ALA A 159 6.08 6.96 -12.12
CA ALA A 159 5.78 8.40 -12.11
C ALA A 159 4.35 8.70 -12.56
N GLY A 160 3.82 9.85 -12.14
CA GLY A 160 2.63 10.45 -12.74
C GLY A 160 1.29 9.84 -12.34
N SER A 161 1.26 9.07 -11.26
CA SER A 161 0.02 8.53 -10.68
C SER A 161 0.10 8.49 -9.14
N PRO A 162 -1.04 8.41 -8.43
CA PRO A 162 -1.05 8.41 -6.97
C PRO A 162 -0.46 7.13 -6.39
N GLY A 163 0.11 7.24 -5.19
CA GLY A 163 0.68 6.14 -4.42
C GLY A 163 1.28 6.63 -3.11
N TRP A 164 2.08 5.79 -2.48
CA TRP A 164 2.67 6.00 -1.17
C TRP A 164 4.20 5.94 -1.27
N ASP A 165 4.88 6.83 -0.56
CA ASP A 165 6.33 6.76 -0.42
C ASP A 165 6.71 5.75 0.67
N ASN A 166 6.84 4.48 0.28
CA ASN A 166 7.29 3.40 1.16
C ASN A 166 8.82 3.19 1.13
N TRP A 167 9.57 4.07 0.46
CA TRP A 167 11.04 4.00 0.38
C TRP A 167 11.71 4.95 1.36
N TYR A 168 11.07 6.07 1.68
CA TYR A 168 11.44 6.86 2.85
C TYR A 168 10.75 6.33 4.11
N ARG A 169 11.51 5.84 5.08
CA ARG A 169 11.01 5.03 6.21
C ARG A 169 11.25 5.67 7.57
N GLN A 170 11.41 6.99 7.61
CA GLN A 170 11.31 7.70 8.87
C GLN A 170 9.82 7.70 9.22
N LEU A 171 9.42 6.77 10.07
CA LEU A 171 8.04 6.58 10.48
C LEU A 171 7.88 6.76 11.99
N GLU A 172 8.79 7.48 12.65
CA GLU A 172 8.63 7.73 14.08
C GLU A 172 7.53 8.78 14.27
N PRO A 173 6.43 8.44 14.95
CA PRO A 173 5.33 9.39 15.15
C PRO A 173 5.73 10.47 16.16
N ASP A 174 4.96 11.57 16.17
CA ASP A 174 5.04 12.64 17.17
C ASP A 174 6.41 13.33 17.27
N VAL A 175 7.25 13.21 16.23
CA VAL A 175 8.55 13.90 16.14
C VAL A 175 8.63 14.69 14.85
N ALA A 176 9.05 15.95 14.93
CA ALA A 176 9.25 16.77 13.73
C ALA A 176 10.37 16.20 12.83
N ALA A 177 11.41 15.62 13.44
CA ALA A 177 12.50 14.94 12.75
C ALA A 177 13.32 14.09 13.72
N ARG A 178 13.98 13.06 13.18
CA ARG A 178 15.01 12.27 13.89
C ARG A 178 16.40 12.67 13.43
N THR A 179 17.30 12.92 14.38
CA THR A 179 18.71 13.23 14.07
C THR A 179 19.58 11.98 14.15
N VAL A 180 20.29 11.66 13.06
CA VAL A 180 21.29 10.58 12.99
C VAL A 180 22.58 11.17 12.44
N ASN A 181 23.71 10.95 13.12
CA ASN A 181 25.02 11.46 12.71
C ASN A 181 25.06 12.98 12.41
N GLY A 182 24.23 13.77 13.11
CA GLY A 182 24.15 15.22 12.94
C GLY A 182 23.27 15.69 11.76
N ILE A 183 22.62 14.78 11.05
CA ILE A 183 21.66 15.07 9.97
C ILE A 183 20.24 14.82 10.49
N SER A 184 19.33 15.75 10.22
CA SER A 184 17.94 15.70 10.65
C SER A 184 17.06 15.17 9.51
N TYR A 185 16.26 14.15 9.81
CA TYR A 185 15.38 13.46 8.87
C TYR A 185 13.92 13.69 9.30
N PRO A 186 13.09 14.41 8.52
CA PRO A 186 11.70 14.68 8.89
C PRO A 186 10.87 13.40 8.95
N GLU A 187 9.70 13.42 9.58
CA GLU A 187 8.77 12.31 9.46
C GLU A 187 8.33 12.10 8.01
N ASN A 188 8.06 10.86 7.62
CA ASN A 188 7.41 10.55 6.35
C ASN A 188 6.04 11.25 6.31
N VAL A 189 5.88 12.16 5.34
CA VAL A 189 4.69 13.01 5.22
C VAL A 189 3.41 12.21 4.98
N ASP A 190 3.47 11.05 4.33
CA ASP A 190 2.30 10.18 4.15
C ASP A 190 1.83 9.63 5.49
N ALA A 191 2.76 9.20 6.37
CA ALA A 191 2.42 8.71 7.70
C ALA A 191 1.86 9.83 8.60
N ALA A 192 2.51 11.00 8.61
CA ALA A 192 2.04 12.17 9.35
C ALA A 192 0.64 12.62 8.90
N THR A 193 0.36 12.56 7.59
CA THR A 193 -0.98 12.82 7.04
C THR A 193 -2.02 11.86 7.58
N VAL A 194 -1.70 10.56 7.60
CA VAL A 194 -2.63 9.53 8.10
C VAL A 194 -2.89 9.76 9.58
N ASP A 195 -1.87 10.07 10.37
CA ASP A 195 -2.04 10.35 11.80
C ASP A 195 -2.97 11.53 12.06
N HIS A 196 -2.84 12.61 11.29
CA HIS A 196 -3.75 13.75 11.37
C HIS A 196 -5.20 13.31 11.19
N TYR A 197 -5.52 12.62 10.09
CA TYR A 197 -6.89 12.20 9.82
C TYR A 197 -7.39 11.14 10.79
N VAL A 198 -6.55 10.22 11.22
CA VAL A 198 -6.97 9.23 12.23
C VAL A 198 -7.29 9.93 13.54
N GLN A 199 -6.50 10.92 13.95
CA GLN A 199 -6.78 11.69 15.16
C GLN A 199 -8.10 12.45 15.06
N GLU A 200 -8.39 13.08 13.93
CA GLU A 200 -9.69 13.75 13.69
C GLU A 200 -10.87 12.77 13.83
N VAL A 201 -10.75 11.56 13.25
CA VAL A 201 -11.78 10.54 13.37
C VAL A 201 -11.92 10.02 14.81
N ILE A 202 -10.82 9.88 15.54
CA ILE A 202 -10.84 9.52 16.97
C ILE A 202 -11.54 10.61 17.80
N ASP A 203 -11.24 11.88 17.53
CA ASP A 203 -11.76 13.04 18.26
C ASP A 203 -13.27 13.23 18.07
N SER A 204 -13.86 12.64 17.02
CA SER A 204 -15.32 12.53 16.87
C SER A 204 -16.01 11.80 18.05
N GLY A 205 -15.25 11.00 18.81
CA GLY A 205 -15.74 10.22 19.94
C GLY A 205 -16.44 8.92 19.56
N LYS A 206 -16.54 8.58 18.26
CA LYS A 206 -17.28 7.43 17.75
C LYS A 206 -16.42 6.18 17.50
N VAL A 207 -15.10 6.30 17.65
CA VAL A 207 -14.15 5.20 17.42
C VAL A 207 -13.94 4.38 18.68
N ASP A 208 -14.03 3.05 18.54
CA ASP A 208 -13.47 2.11 19.50
C ASP A 208 -11.94 2.04 19.31
N THR A 209 -11.21 2.78 20.14
CA THR A 209 -9.75 2.91 20.04
C THR A 209 -8.99 1.63 20.35
N ARG A 210 -9.66 0.57 20.84
CA ARG A 210 -9.06 -0.77 20.93
C ARG A 210 -9.01 -1.48 19.58
N ARG A 211 -9.74 -0.98 18.57
CA ARG A 211 -9.99 -1.64 17.29
C ARG A 211 -9.73 -0.69 16.13
N ILE A 212 -8.50 -0.16 16.09
CA ILE A 212 -7.98 0.59 14.95
C ILE A 212 -7.19 -0.39 14.09
N TYR A 213 -7.72 -0.70 12.92
CA TYR A 213 -7.19 -1.69 12.00
C TYR A 213 -6.67 -1.05 10.73
N VAL A 214 -5.75 -1.73 10.07
CA VAL A 214 -5.22 -1.29 8.77
C VAL A 214 -5.53 -2.34 7.70
N MET A 215 -5.97 -1.86 6.54
CA MET A 215 -6.08 -2.64 5.33
C MET A 215 -5.39 -1.92 4.18
N GLY A 216 -5.01 -2.67 3.15
CA GLY A 216 -4.46 -2.08 1.95
C GLY A 216 -4.25 -3.09 0.84
N TRP A 217 -3.91 -2.56 -0.33
CA TRP A 217 -3.68 -3.34 -1.55
C TRP A 217 -2.40 -2.86 -2.24
N SER A 218 -1.55 -3.77 -2.74
CA SER A 218 -0.37 -3.42 -3.55
C SER A 218 0.55 -2.42 -2.83
N ASN A 219 1.00 -1.36 -3.48
CA ASN A 219 1.74 -0.26 -2.84
C ASN A 219 1.09 0.24 -1.54
N GLY A 220 -0.24 0.37 -1.50
CA GLY A 220 -0.97 0.72 -0.27
C GLY A 220 -0.86 -0.32 0.83
N SER A 221 -0.80 -1.60 0.51
CA SER A 221 -0.51 -2.62 1.53
C SER A 221 0.91 -2.55 2.08
N ALA A 222 1.90 -2.20 1.25
CA ALA A 222 3.27 -2.00 1.71
C ALA A 222 3.35 -0.81 2.68
N MET A 223 2.69 0.30 2.35
CA MET A 223 2.53 1.43 3.27
C MET A 223 1.74 1.04 4.52
N GLY A 224 0.66 0.25 4.38
CA GLY A 224 -0.14 -0.22 5.50
C GLY A 224 0.66 -1.08 6.48
N ILE A 225 1.53 -1.97 5.98
CA ILE A 225 2.46 -2.74 6.82
C ILE A 225 3.44 -1.79 7.53
N LEU A 226 4.10 -0.90 6.80
CA LEU A 226 5.05 0.08 7.38
C LEU A 226 4.39 0.95 8.47
N TYR A 227 3.21 1.51 8.18
CA TYR A 227 2.45 2.33 9.10
C TYR A 227 2.11 1.54 10.37
N SER A 228 1.57 0.32 10.22
CA SER A 228 1.18 -0.54 11.34
C SER A 228 2.35 -0.92 12.24
N LEU A 229 3.50 -1.24 11.64
CA LEU A 229 4.75 -1.56 12.35
C LEU A 229 5.32 -0.38 13.13
N ASN A 230 4.86 0.84 12.90
CA ASN A 230 5.37 2.06 13.51
C ASN A 230 4.32 2.86 14.28
N ARG A 231 3.09 2.36 14.39
CA ARG A 231 2.00 3.06 15.06
C ARG A 231 1.45 2.25 16.22
N PRO A 232 1.86 2.65 17.44
CA PRO A 232 1.21 2.44 18.71
C PRO A 232 -0.16 1.82 18.59
N MET A 233 -1.09 2.69 18.21
CA MET A 233 -2.54 2.52 18.22
C MET A 233 -3.10 1.44 17.29
N VAL A 234 -2.36 0.98 16.27
CA VAL A 234 -2.87 -0.04 15.35
C VAL A 234 -2.93 -1.38 16.06
N ALA A 235 -4.10 -1.98 16.05
CA ALA A 235 -4.42 -3.24 16.72
C ALA A 235 -4.07 -4.46 15.85
N ALA A 236 -4.34 -4.40 14.54
CA ALA A 236 -4.08 -5.47 13.58
C ALA A 236 -4.11 -4.96 12.14
N THR A 237 -3.49 -5.71 11.25
CA THR A 237 -3.34 -5.35 9.83
C THR A 237 -3.72 -6.50 8.93
N ALA A 238 -4.60 -6.29 7.96
CA ALA A 238 -5.01 -7.29 6.97
C ALA A 238 -4.87 -6.75 5.54
N VAL A 239 -3.95 -7.30 4.75
CA VAL A 239 -3.55 -6.72 3.46
C VAL A 239 -3.60 -7.70 2.29
N TYR A 240 -3.73 -7.15 1.08
CA TYR A 240 -3.74 -7.93 -0.16
C TYR A 240 -2.57 -7.56 -1.08
N SER A 241 -1.82 -8.58 -1.51
CA SER A 241 -0.78 -8.51 -2.54
C SER A 241 0.29 -7.45 -2.24
N SER A 242 0.93 -7.56 -1.08
CA SER A 242 1.90 -6.57 -0.62
C SER A 242 3.31 -6.81 -1.16
N PRO A 243 3.92 -5.82 -1.83
CA PRO A 243 5.37 -5.83 -2.02
C PRO A 243 6.09 -5.64 -0.68
N ASP A 244 7.28 -6.22 -0.56
CA ASP A 244 8.18 -5.98 0.57
C ASP A 244 8.52 -4.48 0.64
N PRO A 245 8.00 -3.71 1.63
CA PRO A 245 8.30 -2.29 1.72
C PRO A 245 9.78 -2.02 2.01
N LEU A 246 10.56 -3.04 2.35
CA LEU A 246 11.93 -2.95 2.81
C LEU A 246 12.96 -3.50 1.81
N ALA A 247 12.54 -4.09 0.68
CA ALA A 247 13.46 -4.67 -0.32
C ALA A 247 12.86 -4.99 -1.70
N ALA A 248 11.63 -4.56 -2.02
CA ALA A 248 11.04 -4.87 -3.33
C ALA A 248 11.66 -4.04 -4.47
N PHE A 249 11.61 -4.59 -5.68
CA PHE A 249 12.01 -3.97 -6.96
C PHE A 249 13.46 -3.50 -7.01
N ASN A 250 14.40 -4.30 -6.50
CA ASN A 250 15.82 -3.93 -6.37
C ASN A 250 16.03 -2.63 -5.60
N ASP A 251 15.25 -2.43 -4.53
CA ASP A 251 15.46 -1.32 -3.60
C ASP A 251 16.94 -1.19 -3.22
N PRO A 252 17.62 -0.11 -3.65
CA PRO A 252 19.04 0.09 -3.39
C PRO A 252 19.31 0.40 -1.91
N CYS A 253 18.27 0.78 -1.18
CA CYS A 253 18.25 1.14 0.22
C CYS A 253 17.45 0.13 1.04
N GLU A 254 17.62 -1.17 0.73
CA GLU A 254 17.05 -2.25 1.54
C GLU A 254 17.43 -2.11 3.02
N GLN A 255 16.45 -2.28 3.91
CA GLN A 255 16.64 -2.22 5.36
C GLN A 255 16.04 -3.43 6.06
N THR A 256 16.76 -4.02 7.01
CA THR A 256 16.28 -5.15 7.82
C THR A 256 15.48 -4.63 9.01
N PRO A 257 14.23 -5.10 9.21
CA PRO A 257 13.43 -4.65 10.35
C PRO A 257 13.99 -5.21 11.65
N VAL A 258 14.04 -4.39 12.70
CA VAL A 258 14.50 -4.79 14.03
C VAL A 258 13.58 -4.19 15.11
N ALA A 259 13.26 -4.96 16.16
CA ALA A 259 12.48 -4.46 17.30
C ALA A 259 13.29 -3.54 18.24
N GLY A 260 14.63 -3.61 18.16
CA GLY A 260 15.55 -2.84 19.00
C GLY A 260 16.13 -1.62 18.29
N ALA A 261 17.08 -0.97 18.96
CA ALA A 261 17.86 0.10 18.35
C ALA A 261 18.66 -0.43 17.13
N PRO A 262 18.65 0.26 15.98
CA PRO A 262 19.44 -0.12 14.81
C PRO A 262 20.94 -0.07 15.12
N THR A 263 21.70 -1.02 14.60
CA THR A 263 23.17 -1.01 14.72
C THR A 263 23.87 -0.20 13.64
N ASP A 264 23.20 0.00 12.50
CA ASP A 264 23.66 0.76 11.34
C ASP A 264 22.47 1.11 10.43
N ASP A 265 22.75 1.83 9.33
CA ASP A 265 21.74 2.35 8.40
C ASP A 265 21.04 1.26 7.57
N THR A 266 21.49 0.01 7.65
CA THR A 266 20.87 -1.15 6.99
C THR A 266 19.78 -1.78 7.85
N GLN A 267 19.53 -1.26 9.05
CA GLN A 267 18.48 -1.70 9.93
C GLN A 267 17.46 -0.60 10.15
N LEU A 268 16.18 -0.98 10.13
CA LEU A 268 15.06 -0.09 10.44
C LEU A 268 14.42 -0.55 11.74
N GLN A 269 14.37 0.33 12.73
CA GLN A 269 13.63 0.06 13.96
C GLN A 269 12.13 0.08 13.68
N VAL A 270 11.42 -0.96 14.10
CA VAL A 270 9.95 -0.99 14.14
C VAL A 270 9.46 -0.71 15.56
N LEU A 271 8.47 0.19 15.69
CA LEU A 271 8.00 0.70 17.00
C LEU A 271 6.81 -0.09 17.57
N ASN A 272 6.12 -0.86 16.73
CA ASN A 272 5.02 -1.75 17.09
C ASN A 272 5.31 -3.17 16.57
N PRO A 273 6.39 -3.84 17.02
CA PRO A 273 6.76 -5.17 16.54
C PRO A 273 5.73 -6.24 16.91
N SER A 274 4.82 -5.98 17.85
CA SER A 274 3.78 -6.93 18.25
C SER A 274 2.52 -6.89 17.40
N VAL A 275 2.41 -5.97 16.44
CA VAL A 275 1.20 -5.87 15.61
C VAL A 275 1.00 -7.15 14.80
N PRO A 276 -0.15 -7.84 14.92
CA PRO A 276 -0.44 -9.01 14.13
C PRO A 276 -0.80 -8.60 12.69
N ILE A 277 -0.13 -9.22 11.73
CA ILE A 277 -0.33 -8.98 10.29
C ILE A 277 -0.88 -10.24 9.62
N TYR A 278 -1.95 -10.08 8.85
CA TYR A 278 -2.48 -11.09 7.95
C TYR A 278 -2.34 -10.63 6.50
N GLN A 279 -1.58 -11.37 5.71
CA GLN A 279 -1.39 -11.09 4.30
C GLN A 279 -2.01 -12.17 3.44
N ILE A 280 -2.75 -11.73 2.43
CA ILE A 280 -3.20 -12.57 1.32
C ILE A 280 -2.43 -12.14 0.08
N HIS A 281 -1.82 -13.06 -0.66
CA HIS A 281 -1.13 -12.74 -1.90
C HIS A 281 -1.36 -13.82 -2.95
N ASN A 282 -1.17 -13.48 -4.23
CA ASN A 282 -1.37 -14.45 -5.30
C ASN A 282 -0.15 -15.39 -5.41
N ALA A 283 -0.41 -16.65 -5.78
CA ALA A 283 0.61 -17.64 -6.16
C ALA A 283 1.34 -17.17 -7.41
N CYS A 284 0.58 -16.71 -8.41
CA CYS A 284 1.05 -15.96 -9.55
C CYS A 284 0.67 -14.49 -9.37
N ASP A 285 1.63 -13.66 -8.96
CA ASP A 285 1.43 -12.22 -8.77
C ASP A 285 2.31 -11.43 -9.75
N ILE A 286 1.96 -10.15 -9.98
CA ILE A 286 2.71 -9.30 -10.91
C ILE A 286 4.18 -9.22 -10.50
N ALA A 287 5.10 -9.14 -11.47
CA ALA A 287 6.51 -8.88 -11.23
C ALA A 287 7.22 -9.87 -10.27
N GLY A 288 6.71 -11.09 -10.08
CA GLY A 288 7.28 -12.01 -9.10
C GLY A 288 7.07 -11.57 -7.65
N LEU A 289 5.97 -10.87 -7.35
CA LEU A 289 5.67 -10.43 -5.98
C LEU A 289 5.47 -11.58 -5.00
N CYS A 290 5.08 -12.77 -5.46
CA CYS A 290 4.88 -13.92 -4.57
C CYS A 290 6.15 -14.29 -3.77
N PRO A 291 7.30 -14.62 -4.39
CA PRO A 291 8.53 -14.90 -3.63
C PRO A 291 9.01 -13.68 -2.81
N ASN A 292 8.77 -12.45 -3.27
CA ASN A 292 9.09 -11.24 -2.51
C ASN A 292 8.25 -11.09 -1.23
N THR A 293 6.95 -11.35 -1.30
CA THR A 293 6.07 -11.45 -0.13
C THR A 293 6.56 -12.51 0.87
N LEU A 294 6.96 -13.69 0.39
CA LEU A 294 7.46 -14.75 1.27
C LEU A 294 8.75 -14.34 1.98
N ARG A 295 9.64 -13.62 1.28
CA ARG A 295 10.83 -13.03 1.90
C ARG A 295 10.46 -11.98 2.95
N MET A 296 9.53 -11.08 2.66
CA MET A 296 9.05 -10.08 3.62
C MET A 296 8.52 -10.75 4.90
N ARG A 297 7.65 -11.76 4.75
CA ARG A 297 7.13 -12.57 5.87
C ARG A 297 8.28 -13.08 6.75
N ASP A 298 9.28 -13.71 6.15
CA ASP A 298 10.38 -14.32 6.89
C ASP A 298 11.20 -13.26 7.64
N ARG A 299 11.42 -12.09 7.05
CA ARG A 299 12.12 -10.95 7.68
C ARG A 299 11.33 -10.36 8.85
N LEU A 300 10.02 -10.21 8.69
CA LEU A 300 9.14 -9.68 9.75
C LEU A 300 9.01 -10.67 10.91
N ILE A 301 8.85 -11.97 10.63
CA ILE A 301 8.89 -13.01 11.67
C ILE A 301 10.23 -13.00 12.41
N ALA A 302 11.35 -12.86 11.71
CA ALA A 302 12.67 -12.76 12.32
C ALA A 302 12.82 -11.52 13.22
N ALA A 303 12.10 -10.43 12.92
CA ALA A 303 12.02 -9.22 13.74
C ALA A 303 11.04 -9.35 14.93
N GLY A 304 10.34 -10.49 15.07
CA GLY A 304 9.39 -10.75 16.15
C GLY A 304 7.95 -10.39 15.84
N VAL A 305 7.62 -10.08 14.58
CA VAL A 305 6.26 -9.71 14.16
C VAL A 305 5.39 -10.94 13.99
N PRO A 306 4.22 -11.02 14.66
CA PRO A 306 3.24 -12.08 14.39
C PRO A 306 2.70 -11.93 12.97
N PHE A 307 2.98 -12.91 12.10
CA PHE A 307 2.64 -12.82 10.68
C PHE A 307 1.95 -14.08 10.19
N THR A 308 0.74 -13.93 9.66
CA THR A 308 -0.03 -14.97 8.98
C THR A 308 -0.03 -14.67 7.48
N ASN A 309 0.26 -15.68 6.67
CA ASN A 309 0.33 -15.54 5.22
C ASN A 309 -0.58 -16.57 4.54
N GLN A 310 -1.39 -16.13 3.58
CA GLN A 310 -2.22 -16.96 2.74
C GLN A 310 -1.89 -16.72 1.26
N THR A 311 -1.48 -17.78 0.57
CA THR A 311 -1.29 -17.75 -0.87
C THR A 311 -2.58 -18.19 -1.58
N ILE A 312 -2.97 -17.51 -2.66
CA ILE A 312 -4.16 -17.85 -3.44
C ILE A 312 -3.85 -18.05 -4.92
N ASP A 313 -4.50 -19.00 -5.57
CA ASP A 313 -4.30 -19.28 -6.99
C ASP A 313 -5.05 -18.29 -7.91
N ASN A 314 -4.97 -18.54 -9.22
CA ASN A 314 -5.64 -17.75 -10.26
C ASN A 314 -7.19 -17.80 -10.18
N LEU A 315 -7.75 -18.80 -9.48
CA LEU A 315 -9.18 -18.93 -9.18
C LEU A 315 -9.55 -18.33 -7.82
N LYS A 316 -8.60 -17.68 -7.15
CA LYS A 316 -8.71 -17.13 -5.80
C LYS A 316 -9.03 -18.20 -4.75
N GLN A 317 -8.57 -19.43 -4.95
CA GLN A 317 -8.62 -20.52 -3.97
C GLN A 317 -7.29 -20.61 -3.23
N SER A 318 -7.26 -21.26 -2.06
CA SER A 318 -6.00 -21.48 -1.33
C SER A 318 -5.00 -22.23 -2.20
N ALA A 319 -3.75 -21.75 -2.17
CA ALA A 319 -2.61 -22.39 -2.80
C ALA A 319 -1.48 -22.55 -1.76
N ASP A 320 -0.57 -23.50 -2.01
CA ASP A 320 0.51 -23.82 -1.08
C ASP A 320 1.88 -23.24 -1.51
N ALA A 321 1.98 -22.66 -2.71
CA ALA A 321 3.24 -22.19 -3.26
C ALA A 321 3.05 -21.08 -4.32
N CYS A 322 4.14 -20.39 -4.62
CA CYS A 322 4.25 -19.49 -5.77
C CYS A 322 4.29 -20.27 -7.08
N GLU A 323 3.81 -19.64 -8.16
CA GLU A 323 3.92 -20.16 -9.52
C GLU A 323 5.15 -19.54 -10.20
N ASP A 324 6.16 -20.37 -10.48
CA ASP A 324 7.44 -19.93 -11.09
C ASP A 324 7.26 -19.15 -12.40
N ILE A 325 6.18 -19.42 -13.15
CA ILE A 325 5.87 -18.74 -14.41
C ILE A 325 5.71 -17.22 -14.21
N CYS A 326 5.35 -16.77 -13.01
CA CYS A 326 5.13 -15.35 -12.72
C CYS A 326 6.34 -14.68 -12.06
N GLY A 327 7.45 -15.42 -11.91
CA GLY A 327 8.72 -14.93 -11.40
C GLY A 327 9.17 -15.68 -10.14
N THR A 328 10.49 -15.84 -10.01
CA THR A 328 11.15 -16.53 -8.90
C THR A 328 12.10 -15.63 -8.10
N ASP A 329 12.30 -14.38 -8.54
CA ASP A 329 13.21 -13.44 -7.88
C ASP A 329 12.58 -12.89 -6.58
N PRO A 330 13.20 -13.12 -5.40
CA PRO A 330 12.70 -12.61 -4.13
C PRO A 330 12.81 -11.08 -3.98
N ASN A 331 13.46 -10.38 -4.90
CA ASN A 331 13.46 -8.92 -5.01
C ASN A 331 12.31 -8.39 -5.89
N ALA A 332 11.44 -9.26 -6.45
CA ALA A 332 10.38 -8.86 -7.40
C ALA A 332 10.92 -8.08 -8.60
N VAL A 333 12.09 -8.47 -9.11
CA VAL A 333 12.65 -7.90 -10.34
C VAL A 333 12.00 -8.62 -11.50
N PRO A 334 11.24 -7.93 -12.36
CA PRO A 334 10.72 -8.57 -13.54
C PRO A 334 11.90 -8.93 -14.45
N ALA A 335 12.14 -10.24 -14.64
CA ALA A 335 13.17 -10.72 -15.57
C ALA A 335 13.00 -10.08 -16.97
N SER A 336 11.74 -9.82 -17.34
CA SER A 336 11.31 -9.12 -18.54
C SER A 336 11.83 -7.68 -18.71
N LEU A 337 12.21 -6.98 -17.65
CA LEU A 337 12.74 -5.61 -17.72
C LEU A 337 14.25 -5.56 -17.96
N THR A 338 14.95 -6.66 -17.72
CA THR A 338 16.42 -6.74 -17.82
C THR A 338 16.91 -7.51 -19.05
N ASP A 339 16.03 -8.29 -19.70
CA ASP A 339 16.31 -9.00 -20.96
C ASP A 339 15.17 -8.83 -21.98
N PRO A 340 15.41 -8.18 -23.14
CA PRO A 340 14.42 -8.06 -24.22
C PRO A 340 13.86 -9.39 -24.75
N LEU A 341 14.63 -10.49 -24.66
CA LEU A 341 14.17 -11.84 -25.01
C LEU A 341 13.40 -12.49 -23.85
N GLY A 342 13.77 -12.18 -22.61
CA GLY A 342 13.05 -12.55 -21.39
C GLY A 342 11.63 -11.97 -21.38
N TYR A 343 11.44 -10.74 -21.87
CA TYR A 343 10.11 -10.13 -21.97
C TYR A 343 9.08 -10.98 -22.73
N LEU A 344 9.47 -11.58 -23.85
CA LEU A 344 8.56 -12.42 -24.64
C LEU A 344 8.30 -13.79 -24.00
N GLN A 345 9.28 -14.33 -23.26
CA GLN A 345 9.17 -15.61 -22.57
C GLN A 345 8.30 -15.49 -21.30
N ASP A 346 8.41 -14.36 -20.61
CA ASP A 346 7.72 -14.09 -19.35
C ASP A 346 6.36 -13.41 -19.54
N LEU A 347 6.03 -12.96 -20.77
CA LEU A 347 4.77 -12.26 -21.05
C LEU A 347 3.52 -13.01 -20.56
N PRO A 348 3.39 -14.34 -20.71
CA PRO A 348 2.24 -15.07 -20.18
C PRO A 348 2.13 -14.96 -18.65
N GLY A 349 3.24 -15.14 -17.95
CA GLY A 349 3.30 -15.03 -16.49
C GLY A 349 3.06 -13.61 -16.00
N TYR A 350 3.66 -12.62 -16.66
CA TYR A 350 3.44 -11.20 -16.36
C TYR A 350 1.98 -10.79 -16.57
N THR A 351 1.34 -11.24 -17.66
CA THR A 351 -0.06 -10.96 -17.95
C THR A 351 -0.99 -11.59 -16.92
N LEU A 352 -0.74 -12.86 -16.59
CA LEU A 352 -1.51 -13.59 -15.57
C LEU A 352 -1.34 -12.94 -14.18
N GLY A 353 -0.09 -12.67 -13.79
CA GLY A 353 0.25 -12.00 -12.53
C GLY A 353 -0.39 -10.63 -12.42
N THR A 354 -0.32 -9.81 -13.47
CA THR A 354 -1.01 -8.51 -13.54
C THR A 354 -2.52 -8.66 -13.37
N THR A 355 -3.15 -9.61 -14.07
CA THR A 355 -4.59 -9.86 -13.97
C THR A 355 -4.98 -10.24 -12.55
N ASN A 356 -4.21 -11.11 -11.91
CA ASN A 356 -4.45 -11.52 -10.54
C ASN A 356 -4.27 -10.37 -9.57
N HIS A 357 -3.19 -9.61 -9.72
CA HIS A 357 -2.83 -8.47 -8.88
C HIS A 357 -3.93 -7.42 -8.88
N LEU A 358 -4.48 -7.11 -10.05
CA LEU A 358 -5.56 -6.13 -10.26
C LEU A 358 -6.95 -6.65 -9.86
N THR A 359 -7.08 -7.90 -9.45
CA THR A 359 -8.36 -8.49 -9.04
C THR A 359 -8.42 -8.66 -7.53
N TRP A 360 -9.30 -7.89 -6.86
CA TRP A 360 -9.56 -8.03 -5.43
C TRP A 360 -10.11 -9.44 -5.10
N PRO A 361 -9.62 -10.10 -4.04
CA PRO A 361 -10.02 -11.46 -3.70
C PRO A 361 -11.32 -11.47 -2.89
N PHE A 362 -12.47 -11.19 -3.54
CA PHE A 362 -13.77 -11.00 -2.87
C PHE A 362 -14.13 -12.06 -1.81
N GLY A 363 -13.82 -13.35 -2.07
CA GLY A 363 -14.11 -14.45 -1.14
C GLY A 363 -13.22 -14.51 0.11
N TRP A 364 -12.22 -13.63 0.22
CA TRP A 364 -11.25 -13.59 1.31
C TRP A 364 -11.42 -12.40 2.25
N THR A 365 -12.23 -11.40 1.88
CA THR A 365 -12.49 -10.22 2.71
C THR A 365 -13.08 -10.60 4.08
N ASP A 366 -13.98 -11.59 4.12
CA ASP A 366 -14.57 -12.06 5.39
C ASP A 366 -13.51 -12.68 6.32
N GLN A 367 -12.48 -13.31 5.75
CA GLN A 367 -11.36 -13.85 6.54
C GLN A 367 -10.44 -12.73 7.02
N MET A 368 -10.18 -11.71 6.20
CA MET A 368 -9.47 -10.52 6.64
C MET A 368 -10.20 -9.85 7.80
N PHE A 369 -11.51 -9.66 7.71
CA PHE A 369 -12.31 -9.10 8.79
C PHE A 369 -12.36 -9.97 10.04
N THR A 370 -12.48 -11.29 9.87
CA THR A 370 -12.40 -12.24 10.99
C THR A 370 -11.07 -12.08 11.73
N PHE A 371 -9.96 -12.03 10.99
CA PHE A 371 -8.64 -11.81 11.57
C PHE A 371 -8.58 -10.49 12.34
N LEU A 372 -9.02 -9.37 11.75
CA LEU A 372 -9.01 -8.07 12.42
C LEU A 372 -9.84 -8.11 13.72
N ARG A 373 -11.06 -8.62 13.67
CA ARG A 373 -11.96 -8.77 14.83
C ARG A 373 -11.32 -9.52 16.00
N GLU A 374 -10.55 -10.57 15.71
CA GLU A 374 -9.93 -11.45 16.70
C GLU A 374 -8.69 -10.84 17.36
N HIS A 375 -8.19 -9.70 16.87
CA HIS A 375 -6.99 -9.04 17.36
C HIS A 375 -7.26 -7.59 17.79
N PRO A 376 -8.18 -7.34 18.75
CA PRO A 376 -8.26 -6.03 19.38
C PRO A 376 -7.02 -5.80 20.26
N LYS A 377 -6.68 -4.54 20.52
CA LYS A 377 -5.74 -4.20 21.58
C LYS A 377 -6.26 -4.58 22.95
N ASP A 378 -5.35 -4.93 23.84
CA ASP A 378 -5.61 -5.27 25.25
C ASP A 378 -6.15 -4.12 26.09
#